data_AF-A0A382S643-F1
#
_entry.id   AF-A0A382S643-F1
#
_cell.length_a   1.000
_cell.length_b   1.000
_cell.length_c   1.000
_cell.angle_alpha   90.00
_cell.angle_beta   90.00
_cell.angle_gamma   90.00
#
_symmetry.space_group_name_H-M   'P 1'
#
loop_
_entity.id
_entity.type
_entity.pdbx_description
1 polymer ?
#
loop_
_entity_poly.entity_id
_entity_poly.type
_entity_poly.pdbx_seq_one_letter_code
_entity_poly.pdbx_strand_id
1 'polypeptide(L)'
;GAWLLFQKKVNRSLKIKGEMAAFALIIGFLGIYFSSAFVRLEVFGSISVIILSSIGISILISKILKEGHKPASAVTKISFLAIIVALLMVPMVYPEELNWSNNNVGLPPTILNSGTQFNLSTNDWADAMQWLRENTPKDAVIASWWDYGYWISTLGERKTLADNATLIDWQIRKIAAMYMSTPENAWQILTSDIRTDNSLNFVSLPIAGSSATNSEVRKLELFAEWQVEDWNRNGISNKDEGNNWMEGTACTFAVVCSKYQENPGTIEQYSTLFEYYESEVYVLSPELTGLDADYVIINLAVQKLPSENIMDLY
;
A
#
# COMPACT_ATOMS: atom_id res chain seq x y z
N GLY A 1 5.80 -31.25 11.52
CA GLY A 1 4.57 -31.85 10.98
C GLY A 1 4.76 -32.53 9.64
N ALA A 2 5.06 -31.76 8.60
CA ALA A 2 5.07 -32.22 7.21
C ALA A 2 5.87 -33.52 6.97
N TRP A 3 7.11 -33.59 7.47
CA TRP A 3 7.94 -34.79 7.37
C TRP A 3 7.29 -36.06 7.95
N LEU A 4 6.59 -35.95 9.07
CA LEU A 4 5.92 -37.08 9.72
C LEU A 4 4.69 -37.54 8.93
N LEU A 5 3.98 -36.62 8.28
CA LEU A 5 2.85 -36.92 7.40
C LEU A 5 3.28 -37.63 6.10
N PHE A 6 4.51 -37.42 5.63
CA PHE A 6 5.06 -38.18 4.49
C PHE A 6 5.41 -39.64 4.85
N GLN A 7 5.53 -39.98 6.14
CA GLN A 7 5.88 -41.34 6.55
C GLN A 7 4.67 -42.29 6.49
N LYS A 8 4.61 -43.13 5.45
CA LYS A 8 3.54 -44.15 5.28
C LYS A 8 3.35 -45.06 6.51
N LYS A 9 4.42 -45.39 7.23
CA LYS A 9 4.38 -46.22 8.46
C LYS A 9 3.65 -45.51 9.60
N VAL A 10 3.83 -44.19 9.74
CA VAL A 10 3.17 -43.35 10.75
C VAL A 10 1.69 -43.22 10.42
N ASN A 11 1.35 -42.87 9.17
CA ASN A 11 -0.05 -42.70 8.75
C ASN A 11 -0.86 -44.01 8.91
N ARG A 12 -0.27 -45.17 8.60
CA ARG A 12 -0.93 -46.47 8.82
C ARG A 12 -1.13 -46.80 10.30
N SER A 13 -0.13 -46.52 11.15
CA SER A 13 -0.20 -46.78 12.60
C SER A 13 -1.21 -45.88 13.34
N LEU A 14 -1.38 -44.65 12.87
CA LEU A 14 -2.30 -43.67 13.45
C LEU A 14 -3.64 -43.56 12.68
N LYS A 15 -3.85 -44.39 11.66
CA LYS A 15 -5.06 -44.39 10.80
C LYS A 15 -5.39 -43.00 10.23
N ILE A 16 -4.37 -42.22 9.88
CA ILE A 16 -4.54 -40.91 9.24
C ILE A 16 -5.00 -41.14 7.80
N LYS A 17 -6.18 -40.61 7.43
CA LYS A 17 -6.69 -40.68 6.06
C LYS A 17 -5.75 -39.90 5.12
N GLY A 18 -5.43 -40.49 3.96
CA GLY A 18 -4.51 -39.88 2.99
C GLY A 18 -4.98 -38.51 2.50
N GLU A 19 -6.28 -38.35 2.29
CA GLU A 19 -6.90 -37.08 1.89
C GLU A 19 -6.68 -35.96 2.92
N MET A 20 -6.80 -36.29 4.22
CA MET A 20 -6.60 -35.33 5.31
C MET A 20 -5.12 -34.94 5.45
N ALA A 21 -4.21 -35.90 5.25
CA ALA A 21 -2.77 -35.62 5.22
C ALA A 21 -2.39 -34.73 4.03
N ALA A 22 -2.95 -35.00 2.85
CA ALA A 22 -2.73 -34.18 1.66
C ALA A 22 -3.26 -32.76 1.87
N PHE A 23 -4.47 -32.60 2.40
CA PHE A 23 -5.06 -31.30 2.74
C PHE A 23 -4.17 -30.49 3.70
N ALA A 24 -3.71 -31.10 4.79
CA ALA A 24 -2.84 -30.43 5.76
C ALA A 24 -1.49 -30.03 5.16
N LEU A 25 -0.91 -30.85 4.28
CA LEU A 25 0.33 -30.53 3.57
C LEU A 25 0.12 -29.39 2.56
N ILE A 26 -0.96 -29.42 1.79
CA ILE A 26 -1.30 -28.37 0.81
C ILE A 26 -1.46 -27.02 1.52
N ILE A 27 -2.29 -26.96 2.57
CA ILE A 27 -2.46 -25.72 3.35
C ILE A 27 -1.12 -25.27 3.94
N GLY A 28 -0.36 -26.20 4.52
CA GLY A 28 0.92 -25.90 5.14
C GLY A 28 1.93 -25.29 4.17
N PHE A 29 2.08 -25.86 2.97
CA PHE A 29 2.99 -25.34 1.96
C PHE A 29 2.49 -24.04 1.33
N LEU A 30 1.20 -23.94 1.02
CA LEU A 30 0.62 -22.72 0.45
C LEU A 30 0.73 -21.54 1.41
N GLY A 31 0.40 -21.72 2.69
CA GLY A 31 0.48 -20.60 3.62
C GLY A 31 1.92 -20.17 3.91
N ILE A 32 2.89 -21.09 3.95
CA ILE A 32 4.33 -20.71 3.99
C ILE A 32 4.71 -19.91 2.74
N TYR A 33 4.33 -20.39 1.56
CA TYR A 33 4.62 -19.71 0.30
C TYR A 33 4.04 -18.28 0.29
N PHE A 34 2.75 -18.12 0.56
CA PHE A 34 2.11 -16.82 0.61
C PHE A 34 2.72 -15.90 1.68
N SER A 35 3.02 -16.43 2.87
CA SER A 35 3.68 -15.64 3.93
C SER A 35 5.08 -15.17 3.54
N SER A 36 5.81 -15.94 2.71
CA SER A 36 7.14 -15.56 2.26
C SER A 36 7.14 -14.49 1.17
N ALA A 37 6.01 -14.32 0.47
CA ALA A 37 5.89 -13.36 -0.62
C ALA A 37 5.50 -11.96 -0.15
N PHE A 38 4.70 -11.84 0.93
CA PHE A 38 4.22 -10.56 1.42
C PHE A 38 3.99 -10.58 2.93
N VAL A 39 4.48 -9.55 3.64
CA VAL A 39 4.40 -9.46 5.12
C VAL A 39 2.95 -9.53 5.61
N ARG A 40 2.00 -8.87 4.94
CA ARG A 40 0.58 -8.91 5.35
C ARG A 40 -0.04 -10.32 5.24
N LEU A 41 0.54 -11.20 4.41
CA LEU A 41 0.10 -12.59 4.26
C LEU A 41 0.74 -13.52 5.30
N GLU A 42 1.54 -13.00 6.24
CA GLU A 42 2.14 -13.79 7.33
C GLU A 42 1.09 -14.51 8.18
N VAL A 43 -0.12 -13.95 8.29
CA VAL A 43 -1.27 -14.59 8.96
C VAL A 43 -1.55 -16.00 8.39
N PHE A 44 -1.41 -16.21 7.09
CA PHE A 44 -1.57 -17.53 6.46
C PHE A 44 -0.40 -18.48 6.80
N GLY A 45 0.79 -17.92 6.98
CA GLY A 45 1.95 -18.62 7.54
C GLY A 45 1.67 -19.10 8.95
N SER A 46 1.11 -18.25 9.83
CA SER A 46 0.74 -18.63 11.20
C SER A 46 -0.26 -19.80 11.23
N ILE A 47 -1.30 -19.76 10.39
CA ILE A 47 -2.28 -20.86 10.27
C ILE A 47 -1.58 -22.17 9.87
N SER A 48 -0.64 -22.09 8.92
CA SER A 48 0.13 -23.23 8.44
C SER A 48 1.01 -23.84 9.54
N VAL A 49 1.70 -22.97 10.29
CA VAL A 49 2.55 -23.38 11.41
C VAL A 49 1.71 -24.03 12.50
N ILE A 50 0.54 -23.48 12.85
CA ILE A 50 -0.37 -24.05 13.84
C ILE A 50 -0.76 -25.47 13.44
N ILE A 51 -1.28 -25.66 12.22
CA ILE A 51 -1.76 -26.98 11.75
C ILE A 51 -0.63 -28.00 11.72
N LEU A 52 0.50 -27.69 11.06
CA LEU A 52 1.60 -28.64 10.90
C LEU A 52 2.33 -28.92 12.23
N SER A 53 2.43 -27.93 13.13
CA SER A 53 3.05 -28.10 14.44
C SER A 53 2.17 -28.94 15.36
N SER A 54 0.86 -28.65 15.43
CA SER A 54 -0.09 -29.45 16.22
C SER A 54 -0.12 -30.91 15.78
N ILE A 55 -0.15 -31.18 14.46
CA ILE A 55 -0.07 -32.55 13.94
C ILE A 55 1.26 -33.19 14.31
N GLY A 56 2.38 -32.46 14.14
CA GLY A 56 3.71 -32.96 14.48
C GLY A 56 3.85 -33.36 15.95
N ILE A 57 3.40 -32.49 16.85
CA ILE A 57 3.41 -32.71 18.30
C ILE A 57 2.47 -33.88 18.66
N SER A 58 1.28 -33.95 18.08
CA SER A 58 0.31 -35.03 18.33
C SER A 58 0.87 -36.42 17.94
N ILE A 59 1.51 -36.52 16.78
CA ILE A 59 2.17 -37.75 16.32
C ILE A 59 3.32 -38.13 17.27
N LEU A 60 4.12 -37.15 17.69
CA LEU A 60 5.28 -37.36 18.56
C LEU A 60 4.85 -37.88 19.95
N ILE A 61 3.85 -37.23 20.56
CA ILE A 61 3.25 -37.66 21.83
C ILE A 61 2.67 -39.07 21.70
N SER A 62 1.89 -39.32 20.63
CA SER A 62 1.27 -40.62 20.39
C SER A 62 2.29 -41.75 20.26
N LYS A 63 3.44 -41.48 19.62
CA LYS A 63 4.51 -42.48 19.44
C LYS A 63 5.21 -42.85 20.75
N ILE A 64 5.26 -41.93 21.71
CA ILE A 64 5.93 -42.10 23.00
C ILE A 64 5.00 -42.72 24.05
N LEU A 65 3.72 -42.36 23.99
CA LEU A 65 2.70 -42.94 24.88
C LEU A 65 2.31 -44.37 24.47
N LYS A 66 2.24 -44.67 23.16
CA LYS A 66 1.96 -46.02 22.67
C LYS A 66 3.10 -46.98 23.07
N GLU A 67 2.73 -48.08 23.72
CA GLU A 67 3.68 -49.14 24.09
C GLU A 67 4.14 -49.90 22.83
N GLY A 68 5.44 -49.81 22.53
CA GLY A 68 6.10 -50.68 21.57
C GLY A 68 6.55 -52.00 22.20
N HIS A 69 7.25 -52.84 21.43
CA HIS A 69 7.79 -54.14 21.88
C HIS A 69 8.84 -54.05 23.01
N LYS A 70 9.32 -52.84 23.35
CA LYS A 70 10.08 -52.54 24.58
C LYS A 70 9.42 -51.33 25.24
N PRO A 71 8.78 -51.47 26.41
CA PRO A 71 8.13 -50.35 27.07
C PRO A 71 9.21 -49.34 27.48
N ALA A 72 9.09 -48.12 26.97
CA ALA A 72 9.84 -46.99 27.52
C ALA A 72 9.47 -46.86 29.01
N SER A 73 10.47 -46.71 29.88
CA SER A 73 10.22 -46.58 31.32
C SER A 73 9.32 -45.37 31.59
N ALA A 74 8.47 -45.45 32.62
CA ALA A 74 7.57 -44.35 32.99
C ALA A 74 8.33 -43.01 33.13
N VAL A 75 9.56 -43.07 33.64
CA VAL A 75 10.48 -41.93 33.76
C VAL A 75 10.77 -41.26 32.42
N THR A 76 11.08 -42.04 31.37
CA THR A 76 11.34 -41.47 30.03
C THR A 76 10.12 -40.83 29.40
N LYS A 77 8.91 -41.39 29.61
CA LYS A 77 7.65 -40.82 29.12
C LYS A 77 7.34 -39.48 29.80
N ILE A 78 7.47 -39.44 31.13
CA ILE A 78 7.22 -38.23 31.93
C ILE A 78 8.23 -37.14 31.59
N SER A 79 9.53 -37.49 31.50
CA SER A 79 10.59 -36.55 31.16
C SER A 79 10.35 -35.90 29.79
N PHE A 80 9.98 -36.69 28.78
CA PHE A 80 9.73 -36.16 27.45
C PHE A 80 8.51 -35.21 27.41
N LEU A 81 7.42 -35.58 28.08
CA LEU A 81 6.23 -34.73 28.16
C LEU A 81 6.54 -33.42 28.89
N ALA A 82 7.29 -33.49 29.99
CA ALA A 82 7.74 -32.32 30.74
C ALA A 82 8.59 -31.38 29.89
N ILE A 83 9.50 -31.91 29.05
CA ILE A 83 10.31 -31.10 28.13
C ILE A 83 9.44 -30.38 27.09
N ILE A 84 8.45 -31.06 26.49
CA ILE A 84 7.53 -30.41 25.54
C ILE A 84 6.75 -29.29 26.22
N VAL A 85 6.20 -29.54 27.40
CA VAL A 85 5.45 -28.53 28.15
C VAL A 85 6.37 -27.35 28.49
N ALA A 86 7.60 -27.60 28.94
CA ALA A 86 8.58 -26.56 29.23
C ALA A 86 8.89 -25.73 27.97
N LEU A 87 9.13 -26.36 26.82
CA LEU A 87 9.43 -25.66 25.56
C LEU A 87 8.27 -24.75 25.09
N LEU A 88 7.02 -25.12 25.37
CA LEU A 88 5.86 -24.32 25.00
C LEU A 88 5.56 -23.22 26.02
N MET A 89 5.76 -23.49 27.31
CA MET A 89 5.41 -22.55 28.40
C MET A 89 6.50 -21.51 28.64
N VAL A 90 7.78 -21.87 28.52
CA VAL A 90 8.90 -20.96 28.82
C VAL A 90 8.83 -19.66 27.99
N PRO A 91 8.62 -19.67 26.66
CA PRO A 91 8.51 -18.43 25.89
C PRO A 91 7.29 -17.56 26.23
N MET A 92 6.27 -18.15 26.88
CA MET A 92 5.07 -17.42 27.32
C MET A 92 5.27 -16.70 28.66
N VAL A 93 6.32 -17.04 29.42
CA VAL A 93 6.57 -16.51 30.77
C VAL A 93 7.91 -15.78 30.87
N TYR A 94 8.90 -16.18 30.07
CA TYR A 94 10.25 -15.63 30.09
C TYR A 94 10.61 -14.96 28.75
N PRO A 95 11.21 -13.76 28.76
CA PRO A 95 11.55 -12.94 29.93
C PRO A 95 10.31 -12.29 30.60
N GLU A 96 10.42 -11.94 31.89
CA GLU A 96 9.27 -11.53 32.72
C GLU A 96 8.62 -10.22 32.24
N GLU A 97 9.40 -9.30 31.69
CA GLU A 97 8.92 -7.97 31.27
C GLU A 97 8.15 -8.02 29.94
N LEU A 98 8.75 -8.59 28.89
CA LEU A 98 8.19 -8.67 27.54
C LEU A 98 8.37 -10.10 26.98
N ASN A 99 7.29 -10.85 26.93
CA ASN A 99 7.23 -12.21 26.41
C ASN A 99 6.10 -12.36 25.37
N TRP A 100 5.93 -13.56 24.83
CA TRP A 100 4.96 -13.80 23.77
C TRP A 100 3.49 -13.56 24.18
N SER A 101 3.17 -13.62 25.47
CA SER A 101 1.80 -13.41 25.95
C SER A 101 1.43 -11.93 26.12
N ASN A 102 2.42 -11.05 26.31
CA ASN A 102 2.20 -9.65 26.65
C ASN A 102 2.99 -8.68 25.75
N ASN A 103 3.44 -9.11 24.58
CA ASN A 103 4.28 -8.33 23.66
C ASN A 103 3.67 -6.97 23.22
N ASN A 104 2.36 -6.79 23.38
CA ASN A 104 1.66 -5.54 23.06
C ASN A 104 1.37 -4.66 24.28
N VAL A 105 1.75 -5.08 25.50
CA VAL A 105 1.54 -4.29 26.71
C VAL A 105 2.37 -3.02 26.64
N GLY A 106 1.74 -1.88 26.94
CA GLY A 106 2.39 -0.57 26.89
C GLY A 106 2.42 0.09 25.51
N LEU A 107 1.96 -0.60 24.45
CA LEU A 107 1.75 0.00 23.15
C LEU A 107 0.36 0.66 23.11
N PRO A 108 0.25 1.99 22.96
CA PRO A 108 -1.04 2.64 22.85
C PRO A 108 -1.75 2.21 21.55
N PRO A 109 -3.10 2.11 21.55
CA PRO A 109 -3.87 1.99 20.31
C PRO A 109 -3.48 3.08 19.32
N THR A 110 -3.45 2.75 18.02
CA THR A 110 -2.93 3.66 16.96
C THR A 110 -3.64 5.01 16.90
N ILE A 111 -4.92 5.07 17.28
CA ILE A 111 -5.66 6.33 17.31
C ILE A 111 -5.20 7.28 18.42
N LEU A 112 -4.62 6.75 19.50
CA LEU A 112 -4.10 7.55 20.61
C LEU A 112 -2.67 8.02 20.39
N ASN A 113 -1.96 7.49 19.39
CA ASN A 113 -0.60 7.92 19.07
C ASN A 113 -0.40 8.34 17.61
N SER A 114 -1.49 8.47 16.85
CA SER A 114 -1.50 8.80 15.42
C SER A 114 -0.69 7.85 14.53
N GLY A 115 -0.50 6.59 14.95
CA GLY A 115 0.34 5.63 14.24
C GLY A 115 1.84 5.92 14.35
N THR A 116 2.26 6.83 15.24
CA THR A 116 3.68 7.14 15.44
C THR A 116 4.40 5.99 16.15
N GLN A 117 5.73 5.94 15.98
CA GLN A 117 6.60 5.00 16.71
C GLN A 117 6.73 5.32 18.21
N PHE A 118 6.17 6.45 18.66
CA PHE A 118 6.25 6.86 20.05
C PHE A 118 5.16 6.18 20.87
N ASN A 119 5.53 5.61 22.01
CA ASN A 119 4.60 5.06 23.00
C ASN A 119 3.96 6.17 23.84
N LEU A 120 3.46 7.21 23.16
CA LEU A 120 2.76 8.33 23.76
C LEU A 120 1.28 8.21 23.44
N SER A 121 0.43 8.32 24.47
CA SER A 121 -1.02 8.38 24.31
C SER A 121 -1.48 9.83 24.45
N THR A 122 -2.19 10.33 23.44
CA THR A 122 -2.84 11.64 23.44
C THR A 122 -4.33 11.48 23.08
N ASN A 123 -5.12 12.52 23.37
CA ASN A 123 -6.55 12.57 23.02
C ASN A 123 -6.80 13.39 21.75
N ASP A 124 -5.75 13.80 21.04
CA ASP A 124 -5.83 14.82 20.00
C ASP A 124 -6.80 14.42 18.87
N TRP A 125 -6.78 13.15 18.44
CA TRP A 125 -7.72 12.67 17.42
C TRP A 125 -9.16 12.65 17.90
N ALA A 126 -9.42 12.17 19.12
CA ALA A 126 -10.78 12.11 19.64
C ALA A 126 -11.36 13.53 19.81
N ASP A 127 -10.57 14.43 20.40
CA ASP A 127 -10.97 15.82 20.66
C ASP A 127 -11.14 16.60 19.36
N ALA A 128 -10.23 16.45 18.38
CA ALA A 128 -10.33 17.10 17.08
C ALA A 128 -11.54 16.61 16.28
N MET A 129 -11.82 15.30 16.30
CA MET A 129 -12.99 14.74 15.60
C MET A 129 -14.30 15.15 16.28
N GLN A 130 -14.35 15.20 17.61
CA GLN A 130 -15.50 15.74 18.34
C GLN A 130 -15.72 17.22 17.97
N TRP A 131 -14.66 18.03 17.97
CA TRP A 131 -14.75 19.43 17.57
C TRP A 131 -15.30 19.55 16.15
N LEU A 132 -14.77 18.76 15.22
CA LEU A 132 -15.21 18.76 13.82
C LEU A 132 -16.71 18.44 13.70
N ARG A 133 -17.17 17.43 14.46
CA ARG A 133 -18.57 17.01 14.48
C ARG A 133 -19.51 18.08 15.05
N GLU A 134 -19.08 18.80 16.06
CA GLU A 134 -19.94 19.74 16.80
C GLU A 134 -19.90 21.16 16.21
N ASN A 135 -18.81 21.56 15.55
CA ASN A 135 -18.56 22.95 15.17
C ASN A 135 -18.56 23.22 13.66
N THR A 136 -18.75 22.20 12.82
CA THR A 136 -18.87 22.40 11.36
C THR A 136 -20.27 22.04 10.83
N PRO A 137 -20.72 22.59 9.69
CA PRO A 137 -21.95 22.16 9.04
C PRO A 137 -21.95 20.65 8.73
N LYS A 138 -23.13 20.00 8.80
CA LYS A 138 -23.25 18.54 8.55
C LYS A 138 -22.86 18.14 7.13
N ASP A 139 -22.96 19.05 6.18
CA ASP A 139 -22.60 18.89 4.78
C ASP A 139 -21.17 19.33 4.46
N ALA A 140 -20.38 19.75 5.46
CA ALA A 140 -18.98 20.06 5.28
C ALA A 140 -18.21 18.84 4.75
N VAL A 141 -17.31 19.12 3.81
CA VAL A 141 -16.45 18.13 3.16
C VAL A 141 -15.02 18.40 3.58
N ILE A 142 -14.35 17.36 4.07
CA ILE A 142 -13.02 17.45 4.65
C ILE A 142 -11.99 16.90 3.66
N ALA A 143 -11.03 17.75 3.31
CA ALA A 143 -9.86 17.37 2.53
C ALA A 143 -8.77 16.90 3.51
N SER A 144 -8.38 15.63 3.42
CA SER A 144 -7.31 15.04 4.21
C SER A 144 -6.53 14.03 3.35
N TRP A 145 -5.36 13.61 3.82
CA TRP A 145 -4.74 12.39 3.31
C TRP A 145 -5.67 11.19 3.49
N TRP A 146 -5.51 10.19 2.63
CA TRP A 146 -6.47 9.10 2.47
C TRP A 146 -6.51 8.18 3.70
N ASP A 147 -5.38 8.00 4.39
CA ASP A 147 -5.22 7.19 5.61
C ASP A 147 -6.20 7.53 6.75
N TYR A 148 -6.65 8.79 6.80
CA TYR A 148 -7.50 9.27 7.89
C TYR A 148 -8.98 9.36 7.51
N GLY A 149 -9.34 9.02 6.28
CA GLY A 149 -10.72 9.20 5.78
C GLY A 149 -11.75 8.42 6.60
N TYR A 150 -11.41 7.21 7.05
CA TYR A 150 -12.28 6.43 7.92
C TYR A 150 -12.41 7.03 9.33
N TRP A 151 -11.35 7.60 9.91
CA TRP A 151 -11.44 8.25 11.22
C TRP A 151 -12.33 9.49 11.16
N ILE A 152 -12.14 10.33 10.14
CA ILE A 152 -12.93 11.55 9.96
C ILE A 152 -14.41 11.24 9.68
N SER A 153 -14.69 10.27 8.82
CA SER A 153 -16.07 9.89 8.50
C SER A 153 -16.79 9.21 9.65
N THR A 154 -16.12 8.38 10.45
CA THR A 154 -16.75 7.64 11.55
C THR A 154 -16.83 8.44 12.85
N LEU A 155 -15.78 9.18 13.23
CA LEU A 155 -15.74 9.93 14.49
C LEU A 155 -16.18 11.39 14.31
N GLY A 156 -15.75 12.03 13.22
CA GLY A 156 -16.13 13.41 12.89
C GLY A 156 -17.51 13.52 12.24
N GLU A 157 -18.08 12.40 11.77
CA GLU A 157 -19.36 12.36 11.04
C GLU A 157 -19.42 13.38 9.89
N ARG A 158 -18.31 13.49 9.12
CA ARG A 158 -18.21 14.36 7.94
C ARG A 158 -17.79 13.59 6.70
N LYS A 159 -18.15 14.14 5.54
CA LYS A 159 -17.71 13.60 4.25
C LYS A 159 -16.22 13.87 4.08
N THR A 160 -15.50 12.94 3.48
CA THR A 160 -14.08 13.10 3.14
C THR A 160 -13.90 13.05 1.62
N LEU A 161 -12.88 13.74 1.12
CA LEU A 161 -12.54 13.67 -0.30
C LEU A 161 -11.85 12.35 -0.70
N ALA A 162 -11.14 11.72 0.23
CA ALA A 162 -10.49 10.42 0.04
C ALA A 162 -10.59 9.57 1.32
N ASP A 163 -10.38 8.25 1.19
CA ASP A 163 -10.43 7.29 2.28
C ASP A 163 -9.47 6.09 2.09
N ASN A 164 -9.37 5.24 3.11
CA ASN A 164 -8.47 4.08 3.15
C ASN A 164 -8.83 2.97 2.14
N ALA A 165 -9.96 3.06 1.44
CA ALA A 165 -10.29 2.08 0.39
C ALA A 165 -9.50 2.32 -0.89
N THR A 166 -8.96 3.53 -1.07
CA THR A 166 -8.15 3.95 -2.22
C THR A 166 -8.77 3.63 -3.59
N LEU A 167 -10.10 3.70 -3.69
CA LEU A 167 -10.84 3.33 -4.91
C LEU A 167 -10.74 4.36 -6.05
N ILE A 168 -10.33 5.59 -5.75
CA ILE A 168 -10.30 6.71 -6.70
C ILE A 168 -8.90 7.33 -6.74
N ASP A 169 -8.03 6.75 -7.56
CA ASP A 169 -6.61 7.14 -7.65
C ASP A 169 -6.40 8.62 -7.98
N TRP A 170 -7.16 9.17 -8.94
CA TRP A 170 -6.98 10.55 -9.38
C TRP A 170 -7.29 11.56 -8.25
N GLN A 171 -8.21 11.22 -7.36
CA GLN A 171 -8.59 12.07 -6.22
C GLN A 171 -7.47 12.09 -5.18
N ILE A 172 -6.81 10.96 -4.94
CA ILE A 172 -5.62 10.89 -4.07
C ILE A 172 -4.47 11.68 -4.67
N ARG A 173 -4.22 11.52 -5.98
CA ARG A 173 -3.19 12.29 -6.71
C ARG A 173 -3.45 13.79 -6.64
N LYS A 174 -4.70 14.22 -6.77
CA LYS A 174 -5.11 15.62 -6.64
C LYS A 174 -4.81 16.17 -5.25
N ILE A 175 -5.12 15.41 -4.20
CA ILE A 175 -4.80 15.78 -2.81
C ILE A 175 -3.28 15.84 -2.59
N ALA A 176 -2.52 14.89 -3.15
CA ALA A 176 -1.06 14.90 -3.06
C ALA A 176 -0.46 16.14 -3.74
N ALA A 177 -0.91 16.45 -4.96
CA ALA A 177 -0.47 17.63 -5.70
C ALA A 177 -0.80 18.92 -4.94
N MET A 178 -1.99 19.00 -4.34
CA MET A 178 -2.37 20.11 -3.46
C MET A 178 -1.38 20.26 -2.30
N TYR A 179 -1.03 19.17 -1.61
CA TYR A 179 -0.13 19.22 -0.45
C TYR A 179 1.31 19.60 -0.77
N MET A 180 1.77 19.35 -1.99
CA MET A 180 3.12 19.71 -2.41
C MET A 180 3.21 21.14 -2.94
N SER A 181 2.09 21.76 -3.31
CA SER A 181 2.08 23.06 -4.01
C SER A 181 2.12 24.26 -3.07
N THR A 182 2.42 25.45 -3.62
CA THR A 182 2.28 26.72 -2.88
C THR A 182 0.81 26.94 -2.47
N PRO A 183 0.52 27.70 -1.39
CA PRO A 183 -0.86 27.91 -0.93
C PRO A 183 -1.83 28.39 -2.02
N GLU A 184 -1.39 29.30 -2.90
CA GLU A 184 -2.20 29.82 -4.02
C GLU A 184 -2.54 28.71 -5.02
N ASN A 185 -1.54 27.92 -5.42
CA ASN A 185 -1.72 26.80 -6.35
C ASN A 185 -2.55 25.68 -5.71
N ALA A 186 -2.29 25.36 -4.43
CA ALA A 186 -3.02 24.37 -3.67
C ALA A 186 -4.52 24.68 -3.62
N TRP A 187 -4.89 25.95 -3.42
CA TRP A 187 -6.29 26.37 -3.46
C TRP A 187 -6.92 26.18 -4.83
N GLN A 188 -6.21 26.53 -5.91
CA GLN A 188 -6.69 26.30 -7.28
C GLN A 188 -6.84 24.81 -7.58
N ILE A 189 -5.90 23.98 -7.12
CA ILE A 189 -5.96 22.51 -7.23
C ILE A 189 -7.16 21.97 -6.48
N LEU A 190 -7.35 22.32 -5.22
CA LEU A 190 -8.44 21.77 -4.41
C LEU A 190 -9.81 22.12 -4.99
N THR A 191 -9.98 23.37 -5.42
CA THR A 191 -11.28 23.90 -5.88
C THR A 191 -11.63 23.59 -7.33
N SER A 192 -10.70 23.06 -8.12
CA SER A 192 -10.95 22.73 -9.52
C SER A 192 -11.96 21.59 -9.69
N ASP A 193 -12.72 21.63 -10.78
CA ASP A 193 -13.54 20.53 -11.29
C ASP A 193 -12.63 19.44 -11.89
N ILE A 194 -13.10 18.18 -11.91
CA ILE A 194 -12.46 17.07 -12.64
C ILE A 194 -12.28 17.36 -14.15
N ARG A 195 -13.09 18.26 -14.74
CA ARG A 195 -13.01 18.66 -16.15
C ARG A 195 -12.01 19.78 -16.43
N THR A 196 -11.53 20.46 -15.40
CA THR A 196 -10.60 21.58 -15.56
C THR A 196 -9.18 21.05 -15.49
N ASP A 197 -8.41 21.23 -16.56
CA ASP A 197 -6.97 20.99 -16.49
C ASP A 197 -6.33 22.02 -15.55
N ASN A 198 -5.70 21.50 -14.50
CA ASN A 198 -5.03 22.30 -13.48
C ASN A 198 -3.57 21.87 -13.30
N SER A 199 -3.02 21.18 -14.30
CA SER A 199 -1.64 20.67 -14.31
C SER A 199 -0.58 21.76 -14.16
N LEU A 200 -0.87 22.98 -14.61
CA LEU A 200 0.00 24.15 -14.46
C LEU A 200 0.29 24.52 -13.00
N ASN A 201 -0.64 24.20 -12.10
CA ASN A 201 -0.50 24.51 -10.69
C ASN A 201 0.24 23.43 -9.91
N PHE A 202 0.45 22.26 -10.50
CA PHE A 202 1.16 21.17 -9.83
C PHE A 202 2.65 21.50 -9.70
N VAL A 203 3.27 20.99 -8.64
CA VAL A 203 4.72 21.06 -8.48
C VAL A 203 5.39 20.26 -9.59
N SER A 204 6.22 20.92 -10.38
CA SER A 204 7.22 20.25 -11.19
C SER A 204 8.41 19.91 -10.30
N LEU A 205 8.58 18.62 -9.99
CA LEU A 205 9.83 18.15 -9.40
C LEU A 205 10.97 18.35 -10.41
N PRO A 206 12.20 18.66 -9.97
CA PRO A 206 13.35 18.71 -10.88
C PRO A 206 13.47 17.37 -11.60
N ILE A 207 13.29 17.39 -12.91
CA ILE A 207 13.41 16.18 -13.73
C ILE A 207 14.90 15.98 -13.99
N ALA A 208 15.43 14.85 -13.53
CA ALA A 208 16.83 14.51 -13.72
C ALA A 208 17.16 14.53 -15.23
N GLY A 209 18.06 15.43 -15.63
CA GLY A 209 18.46 15.62 -17.03
C GLY A 209 17.69 16.67 -17.81
N SER A 210 16.73 17.39 -17.20
CA SER A 210 15.97 18.47 -17.84
C SER A 210 16.33 19.84 -17.28
N SER A 211 16.29 20.87 -18.12
CA SER A 211 16.51 22.27 -17.73
C SER A 211 15.22 23.00 -17.34
N ALA A 212 14.07 22.32 -17.43
CA ALA A 212 12.78 22.91 -17.15
C ALA A 212 12.61 23.34 -15.69
N THR A 213 12.12 24.56 -15.50
CA THR A 213 11.85 25.17 -14.19
C THR A 213 10.38 25.11 -13.78
N ASN A 214 9.48 24.76 -14.72
CA ASN A 214 8.05 24.59 -14.50
C ASN A 214 7.45 23.60 -15.53
N SER A 215 6.18 23.25 -15.37
CA SER A 215 5.49 22.28 -16.22
C SER A 215 5.31 22.74 -17.69
N GLU A 216 5.15 24.04 -17.94
CA GLU A 216 5.06 24.59 -19.30
C GLU A 216 6.38 24.46 -20.05
N VAL A 217 7.49 24.83 -19.41
CA VAL A 217 8.84 24.70 -19.99
C VAL A 217 9.14 23.22 -20.23
N ARG A 218 8.74 22.32 -19.33
CA ARG A 218 8.92 20.88 -19.55
C ARG A 218 8.07 20.36 -20.71
N LYS A 219 6.83 20.84 -20.86
CA LYS A 219 5.95 20.47 -21.99
C LYS A 219 6.58 20.90 -23.32
N LEU A 220 7.16 22.09 -23.38
CA LEU A 220 7.87 22.58 -24.57
C LEU A 220 9.18 21.83 -24.84
N GLU A 221 9.93 21.48 -23.80
CA GLU A 221 11.16 20.67 -23.90
C GLU A 221 10.83 19.27 -24.44
N LEU A 222 9.81 18.59 -23.90
CA LEU A 222 9.33 17.29 -24.39
C LEU A 222 8.81 17.36 -25.84
N PHE A 223 8.11 18.45 -26.20
CA PHE A 223 7.69 18.68 -27.58
C PHE A 223 8.89 18.82 -28.52
N ALA A 224 9.93 19.55 -28.10
CA ALA A 224 11.16 19.69 -28.89
C ALA A 224 11.95 18.36 -28.99
N GLU A 225 12.01 17.58 -27.91
CA GLU A 225 12.58 16.22 -27.91
C GLU A 225 11.82 15.31 -28.89
N TRP A 226 10.49 15.28 -28.80
CA TRP A 226 9.61 14.52 -29.70
C TRP A 226 9.78 14.92 -31.18
N GLN A 227 10.04 16.19 -31.47
CA GLN A 227 10.26 16.66 -32.84
C GLN A 227 11.55 16.13 -33.47
N VAL A 228 12.52 15.65 -32.68
CA VAL A 228 13.89 15.36 -33.14
C VAL A 228 14.21 13.85 -33.16
N GLU A 229 13.42 12.99 -32.49
CA GLU A 229 13.69 11.55 -32.41
C GLU A 229 12.64 10.66 -33.07
N ASP A 230 13.05 9.85 -34.08
CA ASP A 230 12.86 8.38 -34.13
C ASP A 230 13.62 7.82 -35.35
N TRP A 231 14.86 7.38 -35.14
CA TRP A 231 15.60 6.55 -36.11
C TRP A 231 16.12 5.26 -35.46
N ASN A 232 15.59 4.88 -34.30
CA ASN A 232 16.05 3.72 -33.56
C ASN A 232 14.94 2.82 -33.01
N ARG A 233 13.68 3.06 -33.42
CA ARG A 233 12.57 2.08 -33.42
C ARG A 233 11.92 1.87 -32.06
N ASN A 234 11.28 2.91 -31.53
CA ASN A 234 10.51 2.83 -30.28
C ASN A 234 9.01 3.11 -30.42
N GLY A 235 8.51 3.41 -31.63
CA GLY A 235 7.10 3.28 -31.98
C GLY A 235 6.25 4.55 -31.89
N ILE A 236 6.83 5.72 -32.23
CA ILE A 236 6.14 7.01 -32.26
C ILE A 236 6.40 7.70 -33.61
N SER A 237 5.37 8.17 -34.31
CA SER A 237 5.59 9.03 -35.49
C SER A 237 5.94 10.45 -35.07
N ASN A 238 7.07 10.98 -35.54
CA ASN A 238 7.48 12.38 -35.38
C ASN A 238 7.22 13.20 -36.67
N LYS A 239 7.57 14.50 -36.66
CA LYS A 239 7.44 15.40 -37.81
C LYS A 239 8.08 14.85 -39.10
N ASP A 240 9.18 14.10 -38.96
CA ASP A 240 9.98 13.59 -40.07
C ASP A 240 9.50 12.20 -40.56
N GLU A 241 8.57 11.54 -39.84
CA GLU A 241 8.03 10.21 -40.17
C GLU A 241 6.61 10.21 -40.80
N GLY A 242 5.89 11.33 -40.74
CA GLY A 242 4.60 11.53 -41.43
C GLY A 242 3.38 10.90 -40.73
N ASN A 243 2.30 10.60 -41.47
CA ASN A 243 1.02 10.11 -40.91
C ASN A 243 0.95 8.58 -40.71
N ASN A 244 2.09 7.91 -40.55
CA ASN A 244 2.13 6.45 -40.49
C ASN A 244 1.80 5.94 -39.07
N TRP A 245 0.51 5.93 -38.73
CA TRP A 245 0.01 5.43 -37.45
C TRP A 245 0.14 3.88 -37.39
N MET A 246 0.83 3.35 -36.37
CA MET A 246 0.91 1.91 -36.15
C MET A 246 -0.22 1.43 -35.24
N GLU A 247 -1.24 0.81 -35.84
CA GLU A 247 -2.31 0.12 -35.11
C GLU A 247 -1.77 -1.19 -34.52
N GLY A 248 -1.18 -1.11 -33.34
CA GLY A 248 -0.86 -2.26 -32.49
C GLY A 248 0.54 -2.84 -32.65
N THR A 249 1.46 -2.38 -31.81
CA THR A 249 2.30 -3.28 -30.99
C THR A 249 2.73 -2.50 -29.75
N ALA A 250 2.26 -2.90 -28.56
CA ALA A 250 2.69 -2.29 -27.32
C ALA A 250 4.22 -2.46 -27.15
N CYS A 251 4.91 -1.37 -26.81
CA CYS A 251 6.34 -1.36 -26.54
C CYS A 251 6.66 -2.36 -25.42
N THR A 252 7.42 -3.40 -25.72
CA THR A 252 7.66 -4.50 -24.78
C THR A 252 8.87 -4.27 -23.86
N PHE A 253 9.65 -3.20 -24.01
CA PHE A 253 10.93 -3.07 -23.27
C PHE A 253 11.43 -1.65 -22.94
N ALA A 254 10.56 -0.66 -22.67
CA ALA A 254 11.00 0.66 -22.18
C ALA A 254 10.22 1.13 -20.95
N VAL A 255 10.92 1.72 -19.97
CA VAL A 255 10.42 2.14 -18.65
C VAL A 255 9.48 3.35 -18.72
N VAL A 256 9.48 4.09 -19.84
CA VAL A 256 8.53 5.18 -20.10
C VAL A 256 7.96 4.98 -21.50
N CYS A 257 6.69 4.62 -21.56
CA CYS A 257 5.94 4.60 -22.82
C CYS A 257 4.95 5.77 -22.80
N SER A 258 5.02 6.66 -23.78
CA SER A 258 3.93 7.60 -24.04
C SER A 258 2.70 6.79 -24.43
N LYS A 259 1.64 6.90 -23.62
CA LYS A 259 0.42 6.09 -23.77
C LYS A 259 -0.49 6.68 -24.86
N TYR A 260 -0.58 6.02 -26.00
CA TYR A 260 -1.66 6.21 -26.97
C TYR A 260 -2.97 5.67 -26.38
N GLN A 261 -3.99 6.52 -26.20
CA GLN A 261 -5.31 6.06 -25.73
C GLN A 261 -6.32 5.88 -26.87
N GLU A 262 -6.31 6.72 -27.92
CA GLU A 262 -7.24 6.67 -29.07
C GLU A 262 -6.56 7.12 -30.38
N ASN A 263 -7.08 6.70 -31.55
CA ASN A 263 -6.59 7.13 -32.88
C ASN A 263 -7.07 8.58 -33.15
N PRO A 264 -6.18 9.56 -33.31
CA PRO A 264 -6.55 10.97 -33.48
C PRO A 264 -6.57 11.42 -34.94
N GLY A 265 -6.40 10.50 -35.90
CA GLY A 265 -6.42 10.82 -37.32
C GLY A 265 -5.05 11.26 -37.85
N THR A 266 -5.00 12.33 -38.64
CA THR A 266 -3.78 12.75 -39.35
C THR A 266 -3.32 14.13 -38.91
N ILE A 267 -2.02 14.42 -39.03
CA ILE A 267 -1.41 15.70 -38.61
C ILE A 267 -2.12 16.90 -39.26
N GLU A 268 -2.61 16.74 -40.48
CA GLU A 268 -3.30 17.81 -41.22
C GLU A 268 -4.68 18.17 -40.67
N GLN A 269 -5.24 17.37 -39.76
CA GLN A 269 -6.52 17.66 -39.11
C GLN A 269 -6.40 18.72 -38.01
N TYR A 270 -5.17 19.04 -37.61
CA TYR A 270 -4.86 19.96 -36.52
C TYR A 270 -4.29 21.28 -37.06
N SER A 271 -4.54 22.38 -36.35
CA SER A 271 -4.11 23.69 -36.83
C SER A 271 -2.61 23.91 -36.64
N THR A 272 -2.02 23.24 -35.64
CA THR A 272 -0.58 23.23 -35.41
C THR A 272 -0.06 21.83 -35.06
N LEU A 273 1.22 21.60 -35.32
CA LEU A 273 1.92 20.38 -34.92
C LEU A 273 1.96 20.20 -33.39
N PHE A 274 1.91 21.30 -32.63
CA PHE A 274 1.86 21.28 -31.18
C PHE A 274 0.51 20.76 -30.67
N GLU A 275 -0.60 21.15 -31.30
CA GLU A 275 -1.94 20.63 -30.97
C GLU A 275 -2.07 19.14 -31.24
N TYR A 276 -1.48 18.65 -32.33
CA TYR A 276 -1.39 17.22 -32.62
C TYR A 276 -0.63 16.48 -31.51
N TYR A 277 0.58 16.95 -31.15
CA TYR A 277 1.39 16.39 -30.07
C TYR A 277 0.68 16.40 -28.69
N GLU A 278 0.01 17.49 -28.36
CA GLU A 278 -0.75 17.61 -27.11
C GLU A 278 -1.92 16.63 -27.03
N SER A 279 -2.55 16.32 -28.16
CA SER A 279 -3.65 15.35 -28.24
C SER A 279 -3.19 13.88 -28.20
N GLU A 280 -1.95 13.59 -28.59
CA GLU A 280 -1.44 12.23 -28.84
C GLU A 280 -0.39 11.73 -27.84
N VAL A 281 0.55 12.58 -27.43
CA VAL A 281 1.84 12.16 -26.88
C VAL A 281 2.10 12.73 -25.49
N TYR A 282 1.63 13.95 -25.22
CA TYR A 282 1.85 14.60 -23.93
C TYR A 282 0.95 14.00 -22.84
N VAL A 283 1.44 12.93 -22.22
CA VAL A 283 0.94 12.48 -20.92
C VAL A 283 1.83 13.12 -19.86
N LEU A 284 1.27 14.01 -19.04
CA LEU A 284 1.94 14.42 -17.81
C LEU A 284 2.16 13.14 -16.99
N SER A 285 3.39 12.62 -16.97
CA SER A 285 3.72 11.43 -16.20
C SER A 285 3.35 11.73 -14.76
N PRO A 286 2.36 11.03 -14.16
CA PRO A 286 2.05 11.20 -12.76
C PRO A 286 3.15 10.49 -11.98
N GLU A 287 4.36 11.03 -11.99
CA GLU A 287 5.44 10.64 -11.09
C GLU A 287 5.20 11.33 -9.74
N LEU A 288 4.06 10.95 -9.15
CA LEU A 288 3.89 10.88 -7.72
C LEU A 288 3.95 9.40 -7.41
N THR A 289 5.16 8.85 -7.38
CA THR A 289 5.36 7.56 -6.72
C THR A 289 4.91 7.74 -5.29
N GLY A 290 3.95 6.94 -4.85
CA GLY A 290 3.40 7.00 -3.51
C GLY A 290 4.52 6.96 -2.49
N LEU A 291 4.89 8.13 -1.98
CA LEU A 291 5.49 8.22 -0.66
C LEU A 291 4.34 7.85 0.28
N ASP A 292 4.53 6.79 1.07
CA ASP A 292 3.91 6.69 2.39
C ASP A 292 4.27 7.99 3.11
N ALA A 293 3.44 9.01 2.95
CA ALA A 293 3.57 10.27 3.64
C ALA A 293 3.00 10.06 5.04
N ASP A 294 3.65 9.19 5.83
CA ASP A 294 3.33 8.96 7.23
C ASP A 294 3.70 10.16 8.11
N TYR A 295 4.32 11.20 7.55
CA TYR A 295 4.81 12.35 8.31
C TYR A 295 4.43 13.71 7.70
N VAL A 296 3.66 14.41 8.54
CA VAL A 296 3.38 15.85 8.64
C VAL A 296 2.42 16.43 7.61
N ILE A 297 1.14 16.51 8.00
CA ILE A 297 0.32 17.70 7.71
C ILE A 297 -0.48 18.08 8.96
N ILE A 298 -0.06 19.18 9.59
CA ILE A 298 -0.89 19.95 10.50
C ILE A 298 -2.04 20.51 9.65
N ASN A 299 -3.21 19.86 9.68
CA ASN A 299 -4.42 20.39 9.08
C ASN A 299 -4.87 21.60 9.90
N LEU A 300 -4.35 22.78 9.56
CA LEU A 300 -5.14 24.00 9.73
C LEU A 300 -6.27 23.87 8.71
N ALA A 301 -7.46 23.56 9.22
CA ALA A 301 -8.69 23.50 8.47
C ALA A 301 -8.70 24.60 7.40
N VAL A 302 -8.88 24.23 6.12
CA VAL A 302 -8.95 25.20 5.02
C VAL A 302 -10.29 25.93 5.10
N GLN A 303 -10.45 26.75 6.15
CA GLN A 303 -11.35 27.87 6.14
C GLN A 303 -10.52 29.02 5.57
N LYS A 304 -10.94 29.57 4.43
CA LYS A 304 -10.35 30.83 3.94
C LYS A 304 -10.60 31.89 5.01
N LEU A 305 -9.57 32.18 5.79
CA LEU A 305 -9.64 33.21 6.82
C LEU A 305 -9.80 34.58 6.14
N PRO A 306 -10.52 35.54 6.77
CA PRO A 306 -10.61 36.90 6.27
C PRO A 306 -9.20 37.49 6.09
N SER A 307 -9.05 38.43 5.14
CA SER A 307 -7.78 39.11 4.82
C SER A 307 -7.11 39.82 6.00
N GLU A 308 -7.83 39.95 7.12
CA GLU A 308 -7.41 40.59 8.36
C GLU A 308 -6.66 39.63 9.30
N ASN A 309 -6.71 38.30 9.05
CA ASN A 309 -6.14 37.26 9.91
C ASN A 309 -4.90 36.62 9.26
N ILE A 310 -3.83 37.41 9.14
CA ILE A 310 -2.53 36.92 8.70
C ILE A 310 -1.88 36.24 9.91
N MET A 311 -1.95 34.92 9.99
CA MET A 311 -0.98 34.18 10.79
C MET A 311 0.29 34.04 9.96
N ASP A 312 1.41 34.56 10.48
CA ASP A 312 2.73 34.27 9.91
C ASP A 312 2.95 32.76 9.99
N LEU A 313 2.87 32.09 8.84
CA LEU A 313 3.31 30.71 8.69
C LEU A 313 4.84 30.74 8.66
N TYR A 314 5.46 30.14 9.67
CA TYR A 314 6.91 29.99 9.81
C TYR A 314 7.55 29.24 8.65
#